data_AF-A0A7W0Q2V0-F1
#
_entry.id   AF-A0A7W0Q2V0-F1
#
_cell.length_a   1.000
_cell.length_b   1.000
_cell.length_c   1.000
_cell.angle_alpha   90.00
_cell.angle_beta   90.00
_cell.angle_gamma   90.00
#
_symmetry.space_group_name_H-M   'P 1'
#
loop_
_entity.id
_entity.type
_entity.pdbx_description
1 polymer ?
#
loop_
_entity_poly.entity_id
_entity_poly.type
_entity_poly.pdbx_seq_one_letter_code
_entity_poly.pdbx_strand_id
1 'polypeptide(L)'
;MTSPSIRLPSGVRDFLPRAAARRRTLAERVIAVFEAWGYARLITPVFECADVLELGMGQGARAAAIRFVEPGTGEVVALRPDITPQVARIVATRLADVAGPIRLCYEGAVTRLAGEAGQREI
;
A
#
# COMPACT_ATOMS: atom_id res chain seq x y z
N MET A 1 14.52 -17.26 -34.18
CA MET A 1 13.65 -17.45 -33.00
C MET A 1 13.63 -16.13 -32.23
N THR A 2 12.53 -15.40 -32.24
CA THR A 2 12.37 -14.17 -31.46
C THR A 2 12.19 -14.55 -30.00
N SER A 3 13.12 -14.16 -29.13
CA SER A 3 12.93 -14.31 -27.68
C SER A 3 11.60 -13.65 -27.28
N PRO A 4 10.77 -14.32 -26.46
CA PRO A 4 9.52 -13.74 -26.01
C PRO A 4 9.81 -12.39 -25.34
N SER A 5 9.09 -11.34 -25.75
CA SER A 5 9.23 -10.04 -25.10
C SER A 5 8.65 -10.16 -23.70
N ILE A 6 9.51 -10.27 -22.70
CA ILE A 6 9.12 -10.20 -21.29
C ILE A 6 8.83 -8.73 -21.00
N ARG A 7 7.58 -8.30 -21.21
CA ARG A 7 7.12 -6.94 -20.93
C ARG A 7 6.34 -6.89 -19.62
N LEU A 8 6.71 -5.95 -18.76
CA LEU A 8 5.91 -5.57 -17.60
C LEU A 8 4.78 -4.64 -18.04
N PRO A 9 3.64 -4.63 -17.31
CA PRO A 9 2.61 -3.60 -17.47
C PRO A 9 3.19 -2.19 -17.28
N SER A 10 2.57 -1.20 -17.93
CA SER A 10 2.93 0.20 -17.73
C SER A 10 2.88 0.60 -16.25
N GLY A 11 3.88 1.36 -15.79
CA GLY A 11 3.97 1.81 -14.39
C GLY A 11 4.56 0.79 -13.41
N VAL A 12 4.80 -0.45 -13.83
CA VAL A 12 5.45 -1.49 -13.00
C VAL A 12 6.92 -1.62 -13.40
N ARG A 13 7.80 -1.89 -12.43
CA ARG A 13 9.24 -2.03 -12.66
C ARG A 13 9.86 -3.03 -11.70
N ASP A 14 10.90 -3.71 -12.19
CA ASP A 14 11.76 -4.51 -11.34
C ASP A 14 12.81 -3.66 -10.62
N PHE A 15 13.11 -4.03 -9.39
CA PHE A 15 14.27 -3.53 -8.65
C PHE A 15 15.34 -4.63 -8.62
N LEU A 16 16.38 -4.48 -9.44
CA LEU A 16 17.52 -5.38 -9.46
C LEU A 16 18.30 -5.32 -8.14
N PRO A 17 19.15 -6.33 -7.81
CA PRO A 17 19.70 -6.52 -6.46
C PRO A 17 20.30 -5.26 -5.81
N ARG A 18 21.10 -4.48 -6.55
CA ARG A 18 21.67 -3.22 -6.03
C ARG A 18 20.61 -2.18 -5.68
N ALA A 19 19.58 -2.04 -6.51
CA ALA A 19 18.49 -1.09 -6.27
C ALA A 19 17.57 -1.58 -5.15
N ALA A 20 17.26 -2.88 -5.12
CA ALA A 20 16.48 -3.52 -4.06
C ALA A 20 17.14 -3.36 -2.69
N ALA A 21 18.45 -3.64 -2.59
CA ALA A 21 19.22 -3.48 -1.36
C ALA A 21 19.19 -2.02 -0.87
N ARG A 22 19.45 -1.06 -1.77
CA ARG A 22 19.38 0.38 -1.42
C ARG A 22 18.00 0.80 -0.93
N ARG A 23 16.94 0.33 -1.59
CA ARG A 23 15.56 0.62 -1.20
C ARG A 23 15.26 0.07 0.20
N ARG A 24 15.64 -1.18 0.45
CA ARG A 24 15.48 -1.83 1.76
C ARG A 24 16.22 -1.08 2.87
N THR A 25 17.52 -0.77 2.67
CA THR A 25 18.31 -0.03 3.66
C THR A 25 17.72 1.34 3.96
N LEU A 26 17.20 2.06 2.95
CA LEU A 26 16.54 3.35 3.17
C LEU A 26 15.26 3.19 4.00
N ALA A 27 14.39 2.24 3.64
CA ALA A 27 13.16 1.98 4.37
C ALA A 27 13.44 1.60 5.83
N GLU A 28 14.42 0.71 6.07
CA GLU A 28 14.82 0.30 7.41
C GLU A 28 15.35 1.46 8.25
N ARG A 29 16.13 2.38 7.66
CA ARG A 29 16.61 3.59 8.37
C ARG A 29 15.48 4.52 8.74
N VAL A 30 14.50 4.72 7.86
CA VAL A 30 13.33 5.57 8.15
C VAL A 30 12.51 4.95 9.27
N ILE A 31 12.21 3.66 9.18
CA ILE A 31 11.43 2.97 10.22
C ILE A 31 12.15 2.95 11.56
N ALA A 32 13.48 2.79 11.58
CA ALA A 32 14.27 2.84 12.81
C ALA A 32 14.11 4.17 13.56
N VAL A 33 13.92 5.30 12.85
CA VAL A 33 13.61 6.59 13.49
C VAL A 33 12.25 6.54 14.19
N PHE A 34 11.21 6.02 13.54
CA PHE A 34 9.89 5.88 14.17
C PHE A 34 9.93 4.95 15.39
N GLU A 35 10.63 3.81 15.27
CA GLU A 35 10.80 2.85 16.37
C GLU A 35 11.54 3.49 17.56
N ALA A 36 12.58 4.30 17.33
CA ALA A 36 13.27 5.05 18.38
C ALA A 36 12.36 6.09 19.10
N TRP A 37 11.26 6.50 18.47
CA TRP A 37 10.24 7.40 19.03
C TRP A 37 9.02 6.66 19.59
N GLY A 38 9.14 5.34 19.80
CA GLY A 38 8.12 4.50 20.43
C GLY A 38 6.97 4.11 19.51
N TYR A 39 7.13 4.21 18.18
CA TYR A 39 6.16 3.67 17.23
C TYR A 39 6.39 2.17 17.01
N ALA A 40 5.33 1.38 17.07
CA ALA A 40 5.36 -0.03 16.75
C ALA A 40 5.09 -0.28 15.26
N ARG A 41 5.90 -1.14 14.64
CA ARG A 41 5.75 -1.49 13.23
C ARG A 41 4.51 -2.35 12.99
N LEU A 42 3.72 -2.00 11.99
CA LEU A 42 2.55 -2.74 11.53
C LEU A 42 2.71 -3.13 10.05
N ILE A 43 2.15 -4.30 9.69
CA ILE A 43 2.06 -4.77 8.31
C ILE A 43 0.58 -5.01 8.00
N THR A 44 0.13 -4.53 6.84
CA THR A 44 -1.24 -4.72 6.36
C THR A 44 -1.28 -5.56 5.07
N PRO A 45 -2.43 -6.20 4.76
CA PRO A 45 -2.63 -6.86 3.47
C PRO A 45 -2.46 -5.90 2.28
N VAL A 46 -2.11 -6.43 1.10
CA VAL A 46 -1.95 -5.62 -0.12
C VAL A 46 -3.29 -5.23 -0.73
N PHE A 47 -4.32 -6.05 -0.53
CA PHE A 47 -5.70 -5.77 -0.92
C PHE A 47 -6.68 -6.14 0.20
N GLU A 48 -7.83 -5.49 0.21
CA GLU A 48 -8.97 -5.74 1.11
C GLU A 48 -10.28 -5.59 0.33
N CYS A 49 -11.41 -5.97 0.93
CA CYS A 49 -12.74 -5.70 0.38
C CYS A 49 -12.86 -4.21 0.06
N ALA A 50 -13.30 -3.89 -1.15
CA ALA A 50 -13.26 -2.53 -1.67
C ALA A 50 -14.14 -1.58 -0.84
N ASP A 51 -15.32 -2.05 -0.43
CA ASP A 51 -16.24 -1.32 0.44
C ASP A 51 -15.60 -0.92 1.77
N VAL A 52 -14.89 -1.84 2.43
CA VAL A 52 -14.20 -1.60 3.70
C VAL A 52 -13.04 -0.63 3.53
N LEU A 53 -12.21 -0.88 2.52
CA LEU A 53 -11.00 -0.11 2.28
C LEU A 53 -11.31 1.35 1.93
N GLU A 54 -12.42 1.58 1.23
CA GLU A 54 -12.82 2.91 0.76
C GLU A 54 -13.47 3.77 1.85
N LEU A 55 -13.98 3.21 2.95
CA LEU A 55 -14.59 3.99 4.04
C LEU A 55 -13.67 5.11 4.54
N GLY A 56 -12.39 4.82 4.71
CA GLY A 56 -11.38 5.76 5.21
C GLY A 56 -10.68 6.60 4.13
N MET A 57 -11.09 6.51 2.86
CA MET A 57 -10.41 7.18 1.75
C MET A 57 -11.07 8.49 1.32
N GLY A 58 -10.24 9.47 0.95
CA GLY A 58 -10.70 10.64 0.19
C GLY A 58 -11.05 10.28 -1.26
N GLN A 59 -11.84 11.14 -1.92
CA GLN A 59 -12.33 10.90 -3.29
C GLN A 59 -11.21 10.57 -4.29
N GLY A 60 -10.09 11.30 -4.26
CA GLY A 60 -8.95 11.03 -5.15
C GLY A 60 -8.30 9.66 -4.93
N ALA A 61 -8.16 9.22 -3.67
CA ALA A 61 -7.62 7.90 -3.36
C ALA A 61 -8.57 6.79 -3.81
N ARG A 62 -9.89 6.97 -3.64
CA ARG A 62 -10.90 6.04 -4.17
C ARG A 62 -10.86 5.95 -5.69
N ALA A 63 -10.72 7.07 -6.39
CA ALA A 63 -10.60 7.10 -7.85
C ALA A 63 -9.34 6.40 -8.35
N ALA A 64 -8.24 6.50 -7.60
CA ALA A 64 -6.98 5.85 -7.93
C ALA A 64 -6.91 4.36 -7.55
N ALA A 65 -7.89 3.82 -6.82
CA ALA A 65 -7.87 2.42 -6.38
C ALA A 65 -8.09 1.45 -7.56
N ILE A 66 -7.21 0.45 -7.70
CA ILE A 66 -7.37 -0.63 -8.68
C ILE A 66 -8.26 -1.69 -8.05
N ARG A 67 -9.39 -1.99 -8.69
CA ARG A 67 -10.39 -2.98 -8.22
C ARG A 67 -10.38 -4.21 -9.11
N PHE A 68 -10.60 -5.37 -8.51
CA PHE A 68 -10.79 -6.62 -9.21
C PHE A 68 -11.74 -7.53 -8.44
N VAL A 69 -12.31 -8.50 -9.14
CA VAL A 69 -13.14 -9.54 -8.52
C VAL A 69 -12.23 -10.66 -8.05
N GLU A 70 -12.29 -10.98 -6.77
CA GLU A 70 -11.60 -12.12 -6.18
C GLU A 70 -12.25 -13.41 -6.74
N PRO A 71 -11.51 -14.27 -7.47
CA PRO A 71 -12.15 -15.38 -8.19
C PRO A 71 -12.77 -16.47 -7.32
N GLY A 72 -12.34 -16.61 -6.07
CA GLY A 72 -12.80 -17.64 -5.14
C GLY A 72 -14.08 -17.26 -4.39
N THR A 73 -14.24 -15.99 -4.03
CA THR A 73 -15.36 -15.47 -3.24
C THR A 73 -16.35 -14.69 -4.09
N GLY A 74 -15.92 -14.16 -5.24
CA GLY A 74 -16.69 -13.25 -6.07
C GLY A 74 -16.78 -11.83 -5.52
N GLU A 75 -16.10 -11.53 -4.41
CA GLU A 75 -16.09 -10.20 -3.81
C GLU A 75 -15.27 -9.21 -4.63
N VAL A 76 -15.68 -7.95 -4.62
CA VAL A 76 -14.88 -6.86 -5.18
C VAL A 76 -13.84 -6.45 -4.14
N VAL A 77 -12.58 -6.66 -4.48
CA VAL A 77 -11.43 -6.25 -3.67
C VAL A 77 -10.67 -5.13 -4.37
N ALA A 78 -9.93 -4.35 -3.59
CA ALA A 78 -9.12 -3.25 -4.08
C ALA A 78 -7.67 -3.37 -3.62
N LEU A 79 -6.73 -3.19 -4.55
CA LEU A 79 -5.32 -2.96 -4.20
C LEU A 79 -5.18 -1.60 -3.53
N ARG A 80 -4.43 -1.55 -2.43
CA ARG A 80 -4.30 -0.34 -1.62
C ARG A 80 -3.62 0.83 -2.37
N PRO A 81 -4.30 1.99 -2.55
CA PRO A 81 -3.69 3.24 -3.00
C PRO A 81 -3.07 4.05 -1.85
N ASP A 82 -3.38 3.68 -0.61
CA ASP A 82 -2.88 4.22 0.65
C ASP A 82 -3.02 3.16 1.75
N ILE A 83 -2.17 3.19 2.79
CA ILE A 83 -2.18 2.21 3.90
C ILE A 83 -3.00 2.72 5.10
N THR A 84 -3.18 4.04 5.24
CA THR A 84 -3.85 4.69 6.39
C THR A 84 -5.26 4.16 6.65
N PRO A 85 -6.14 3.94 5.65
CA PRO A 85 -7.48 3.38 5.89
C PRO A 85 -7.43 1.99 6.55
N GLN A 86 -6.46 1.17 6.18
CA GLN A 86 -6.27 -0.15 6.79
C GLN A 86 -5.81 -0.02 8.24
N VAL A 87 -4.93 0.95 8.54
CA VAL A 87 -4.50 1.24 9.91
C VAL A 87 -5.68 1.74 10.75
N ALA A 88 -6.50 2.66 10.21
CA ALA A 88 -7.70 3.14 10.88
C ALA A 88 -8.67 1.98 11.20
N ARG A 89 -8.91 1.08 10.25
CA ARG A 89 -9.69 -0.14 10.46
C ARG A 89 -9.09 -1.00 11.58
N ILE A 90 -7.78 -1.24 11.57
CA ILE A 90 -7.10 -2.04 12.60
C ILE A 90 -7.26 -1.40 13.98
N VAL A 91 -7.07 -0.09 14.09
CA VAL A 91 -7.28 0.65 15.34
C VAL A 91 -8.72 0.53 15.82
N ALA A 92 -9.69 0.71 14.92
CA ALA A 92 -11.11 0.67 15.24
C ALA A 92 -11.63 -0.73 15.58
N THR A 93 -10.96 -1.80 15.17
CA THR A 93 -11.50 -3.18 15.28
C THR A 93 -10.62 -4.13 16.08
N ARG A 94 -9.30 -4.11 15.88
CA ARG A 94 -8.36 -5.06 16.49
C ARG A 94 -7.63 -4.48 17.69
N LEU A 95 -7.54 -3.15 17.77
CA LEU A 95 -6.89 -2.42 18.87
C LEU A 95 -7.88 -1.54 19.64
N ALA A 96 -9.19 -1.80 19.52
CA ALA A 96 -10.23 -0.96 20.12
C ALA A 96 -10.10 -0.87 21.66
N ASP A 97 -9.67 -1.96 22.29
CA ASP A 97 -9.51 -2.06 23.75
C ASP A 97 -8.11 -1.65 24.25
N VAL A 98 -7.21 -1.22 23.34
CA VAL A 98 -5.87 -0.80 23.71
C VAL A 98 -5.91 0.64 24.22
N ALA A 99 -5.57 0.82 25.50
CA ALA A 99 -5.46 2.15 26.11
C ALA A 99 -4.40 3.00 25.39
N GLY A 100 -4.73 4.26 25.11
CA GLY A 100 -3.91 5.15 24.29
C GLY A 100 -2.71 5.78 25.02
N PRO A 101 -1.86 6.52 24.28
CA PRO A 101 -1.87 6.72 22.82
C PRO A 101 -1.28 5.54 22.04
N ILE A 102 -1.91 5.15 20.92
CA ILE A 102 -1.39 4.11 20.02
C ILE A 102 -0.48 4.74 18.97
N ARG A 103 0.79 4.30 18.90
CA ARG A 103 1.79 4.79 17.95
C ARG A 103 2.17 3.67 16.99
N LEU A 104 1.75 3.79 15.72
CA LEU A 104 2.02 2.79 14.68
C LEU A 104 2.79 3.40 13.51
N CYS A 105 3.79 2.69 13.02
CA CYS A 105 4.49 3.01 11.79
C CYS A 105 4.38 1.85 10.79
N TYR A 106 4.51 2.15 9.51
CA TYR A 106 4.40 1.16 8.45
C TYR A 106 5.21 1.61 7.23
N GLU A 107 5.64 0.63 6.45
CA GLU A 107 6.17 0.82 5.10
C GLU A 107 5.53 -0.22 4.19
N GLY A 108 5.36 0.13 2.92
CA GLY A 108 4.87 -0.83 1.93
C GLY A 108 4.63 -0.19 0.57
N ALA A 109 4.51 -1.04 -0.45
CA ALA A 109 4.08 -0.60 -1.76
C ALA A 109 2.58 -0.23 -1.74
N VAL A 110 2.24 0.80 -2.51
CA VAL A 110 0.87 1.20 -2.84
C VAL A 110 0.72 1.26 -4.36
N THR A 111 -0.49 1.08 -4.85
CA THR A 111 -0.80 1.07 -6.29
C THR A 111 -1.81 2.15 -6.62
N ARG A 112 -1.64 2.82 -7.75
CA ARG A 112 -2.59 3.82 -8.23
C ARG A 112 -2.87 3.58 -9.69
N LEU A 113 -4.14 3.61 -10.07
CA LEU A 113 -4.54 3.72 -11.46
C LEU A 113 -4.02 5.07 -11.97
N ALA A 114 -3.27 5.06 -13.07
CA ALA A 114 -2.89 6.31 -13.72
C ALA A 114 -4.18 7.01 -14.15
N GLY A 115 -4.38 8.25 -13.72
CA GLY A 115 -5.43 9.10 -14.28
C GLY A 115 -5.14 9.36 -15.76
N GLU A 116 -6.15 9.77 -16.52
CA GLU A 116 -5.97 10.33 -17.87
C GLU A 116 -5.24 11.68 -17.82
N ALA A 117 -3.95 11.68 -17.45
CA ALA A 117 -2.95 12.72 -17.65
C ALA A 117 -1.67 12.22 -16.94
N GLY A 118 -0.49 12.19 -17.56
CA GLY A 118 -0.02 13.30 -18.38
C GLY A 118 0.32 14.55 -17.56
N GLN A 119 0.56 14.46 -16.24
CA GLN A 119 1.29 15.53 -15.55
C GLN A 119 2.39 14.97 -14.66
N ARG A 120 3.63 15.14 -15.16
CA ARG A 120 4.80 15.36 -14.35
C ARG A 120 4.56 16.61 -13.52
N GLU A 121 4.72 16.53 -12.21
CA GLU A 121 5.23 17.65 -11.42
C GLU A 121 6.24 17.11 -10.40
N ILE A 122 7.14 18.03 -10.04
CA ILE A 122 8.56 17.87 -9.67
C ILE A 122 8.75 17.27 -8.28
#